data_AF-A0A3C1PU91-F1
#
_entry.id   AF-A0A3C1PU91-F1
#
_cell.length_a   1.000
_cell.length_b   1.000
_cell.length_c   1.000
_cell.angle_alpha   90.00
_cell.angle_beta   90.00
_cell.angle_gamma   90.00
#
_symmetry.space_group_name_H-M   'P 1'
#
loop_
_entity.id
_entity.type
_entity.pdbx_description
1 polymer ?
#
loop_
_entity_poly.entity_id
_entity_poly.type
_entity_poly.pdbx_seq_one_letter_code
_entity_poly.pdbx_strand_id
1 'polypeptide(L)'
;KGLKENNPNLIVGVGGCVASQEGEAIRQRAPFVDLVFGPQTLHRLPEMLEARRKSGKAQVDISFPEIQKFDRLPEPRLEGPSAYISVMEGCSKY
;
A
#
# COMPACT_ATOMS: atom_id res chain seq x y z
N LYS A 1 -12.16 -13.73 18.77
CA LYS A 1 -12.42 -14.34 17.44
C LYS A 1 -11.71 -13.51 16.40
N GLY A 2 -10.71 -14.08 15.73
CA GLY A 2 -9.96 -13.38 14.69
C GLY A 2 -10.84 -13.10 13.49
N LEU A 3 -10.76 -11.89 12.91
CA LEU A 3 -11.55 -11.52 11.72
C LEU A 3 -11.40 -12.52 10.57
N LYS A 4 -10.22 -13.15 10.45
CA LYS A 4 -9.92 -14.18 9.44
C LYS A 4 -10.54 -15.55 9.71
N GLU A 5 -10.89 -15.86 10.96
CA GLU A 5 -11.61 -17.09 11.31
C GLU A 5 -13.04 -17.03 10.76
N ASN A 6 -13.66 -15.84 10.81
CA ASN A 6 -15.01 -15.60 10.32
C ASN A 6 -15.04 -15.32 8.81
N ASN A 7 -13.94 -14.85 8.23
CA ASN A 7 -13.80 -14.60 6.80
C ASN A 7 -12.41 -15.02 6.32
N PRO A 8 -12.25 -16.29 5.86
CA PRO A 8 -10.97 -16.80 5.37
C PRO A 8 -10.42 -16.04 4.15
N ASN A 9 -11.30 -15.34 3.41
CA ASN A 9 -10.93 -14.54 2.23
C ASN A 9 -10.56 -13.10 2.57
N LEU A 10 -10.59 -12.71 3.86
CA LEU A 10 -10.21 -11.38 4.31
C LEU A 10 -8.72 -11.14 4.06
N ILE A 11 -8.43 -10.07 3.32
CA ILE A 11 -7.07 -9.60 3.05
C ILE A 11 -6.81 -8.36 3.93
N VAL A 12 -5.73 -8.39 4.70
CA VAL A 12 -5.32 -7.30 5.58
C VAL A 12 -4.07 -6.64 5.00
N GLY A 13 -4.17 -5.35 4.68
CA GLY A 13 -3.06 -4.55 4.15
C GLY A 13 -2.65 -3.43 5.10
N VAL A 14 -1.35 -3.14 5.18
CA VAL A 14 -0.79 -1.99 5.89
C VAL A 14 -0.08 -1.08 4.89
N GLY A 15 -0.55 0.15 4.76
CA GLY A 15 -0.05 1.13 3.81
C GLY A 15 0.51 2.40 4.46
N GLY A 16 1.41 3.10 3.78
CA GLY A 16 1.83 4.46 4.15
C GLY A 16 3.27 4.56 4.70
N CYS A 17 3.63 5.71 5.27
CA CYS A 17 5.03 6.00 5.64
C CYS A 17 5.61 5.02 6.66
N VAL A 18 4.82 4.63 7.67
CA VAL A 18 5.26 3.64 8.67
C VAL A 18 5.44 2.26 8.03
N ALA A 19 4.60 1.91 7.05
CA ALA A 19 4.76 0.68 6.28
C ALA A 19 6.10 0.65 5.54
N SER A 20 6.50 1.78 4.93
CA SER A 20 7.81 1.91 4.29
C SER A 20 8.99 1.80 5.25
N GLN A 21 8.86 2.29 6.49
CA GLN A 21 9.93 2.24 7.48
C GLN A 21 10.10 0.84 8.08
N GLU A 22 8.98 0.17 8.37
CA GLU A 22 8.98 -1.09 9.10
C GLU A 22 8.95 -2.33 8.20
N GLY A 23 8.35 -2.23 7.01
CA GLY A 23 8.38 -3.28 5.99
C GLY A 23 8.02 -4.67 6.52
N GLU A 24 8.96 -5.61 6.38
CA GLU A 24 8.79 -7.00 6.80
C GLU A 24 8.65 -7.16 8.33
N ALA A 25 9.16 -6.21 9.13
CA ALA A 25 9.02 -6.26 10.59
C ALA A 25 7.55 -6.18 11.03
N ILE A 26 6.67 -5.56 10.22
CA ILE A 26 5.22 -5.59 10.43
C ILE A 26 4.71 -7.02 10.39
N ARG A 27 5.16 -7.83 9.43
CA ARG A 27 4.72 -9.22 9.28
C ARG A 27 5.25 -10.14 10.37
N GLN A 28 6.47 -9.89 10.85
CA GLN A 28 7.02 -10.63 11.98
C GLN A 28 6.19 -10.43 13.25
N ARG A 29 5.74 -9.19 13.51
CA ARG A 29 4.88 -8.85 14.66
C ARG A 29 3.40 -9.22 14.44
N ALA A 30 2.92 -9.14 13.20
CA ALA A 30 1.55 -9.42 12.81
C ALA A 30 1.50 -10.37 11.59
N PRO A 31 1.65 -11.69 11.79
CA PRO A 31 1.70 -12.68 10.69
C PRO A 31 0.44 -12.75 9.83
N PHE A 32 -0.69 -12.22 10.33
CA PHE A 32 -1.95 -12.16 9.62
C PHE A 32 -2.01 -11.03 8.57
N VAL A 33 -1.01 -10.14 8.50
CA VAL A 33 -0.92 -9.09 7.48
C VAL A 33 -0.48 -9.71 6.15
N ASP A 34 -1.23 -9.41 5.09
CA ASP A 34 -1.05 -10.00 3.76
C ASP A 34 -0.34 -9.08 2.79
N LEU A 35 -0.50 -7.77 2.95
CA LEU A 35 0.05 -6.76 2.05
C LEU A 35 0.72 -5.67 2.88
N VAL A 36 1.93 -5.26 2.51
CA VAL A 36 2.61 -4.09 3.08
C VAL A 36 3.12 -3.24 1.93
N PHE A 37 2.70 -1.97 1.84
CA PHE A 37 3.08 -1.10 0.72
C PHE A 37 3.35 0.35 1.15
N GLY A 38 4.30 0.97 0.48
CA GLY A 38 4.68 2.36 0.72
C GLY A 38 3.81 3.38 -0.02
N PRO A 39 3.94 4.68 0.31
CA PRO A 39 3.25 5.76 -0.41
C PRO A 39 3.62 5.83 -1.90
N GLN A 40 4.82 5.37 -2.27
CA GLN A 40 5.28 5.37 -3.67
C GLN A 40 4.83 4.14 -4.46
N THR A 41 4.39 3.08 -3.80
CA THR A 41 4.05 1.80 -4.44
C THR A 41 2.55 1.50 -4.43
N LEU A 42 1.72 2.45 -3.95
CA LEU A 42 0.26 2.31 -3.90
C LEU A 42 -0.36 1.89 -5.24
N HIS A 43 0.16 2.42 -6.36
CA HIS A 43 -0.32 2.09 -7.71
C HIS A 43 -0.13 0.61 -8.09
N ARG A 44 0.73 -0.13 -7.39
CA ARG A 44 0.97 -1.57 -7.58
C ARG A 44 0.05 -2.43 -6.72
N LEU A 45 -0.74 -1.84 -5.81
CA LEU A 45 -1.65 -2.57 -4.94
C LEU A 45 -2.57 -3.55 -5.68
N PRO A 46 -3.12 -3.24 -6.88
CA PRO A 46 -3.89 -4.21 -7.66
C PRO A 46 -3.07 -5.46 -8.04
N GLU A 47 -1.83 -5.26 -8.49
CA GLU A 47 -0.91 -6.35 -8.87
C GLU A 47 -0.52 -7.19 -7.64
N MET A 48 -0.23 -6.54 -6.51
CA MET A 48 0.08 -7.21 -5.25
C MET A 48 -1.09 -8.02 -4.71
N LEU A 49 -2.32 -7.50 -4.83
CA LEU A 49 -3.53 -8.21 -4.42
C LEU A 49 -3.71 -9.51 -5.20
N GLU A 50 -3.53 -9.45 -6.52
CA GLU A 50 -3.61 -10.61 -7.40
C GLU A 50 -2.47 -11.61 -7.12
N ALA A 51 -1.25 -11.13 -6.89
CA ALA A 51 -0.12 -11.98 -6.50
C ALA A 51 -0.38 -12.70 -5.17
N ARG A 52 -0.98 -12.02 -4.18
CA ARG A 52 -1.40 -12.64 -2.92
C ARG A 52 -2.46 -13.71 -3.15
N ARG A 53 -3.49 -13.41 -3.93
CA ARG A 53 -4.59 -14.35 -4.22
C ARG A 53 -4.09 -15.61 -4.92
N LYS A 54 -3.15 -15.47 -5.87
CA LYS A 54 -2.58 -16.61 -6.61
C LYS A 54 -1.61 -17.44 -5.77
N SER A 55 -0.71 -16.81 -5.03
CA SER A 55 0.37 -17.50 -4.33
C SER A 55 0.01 -17.94 -2.90
N GLY A 56 -1.01 -17.30 -2.29
CA GLY A 56 -1.29 -17.41 -0.86
C GLY A 56 -0.22 -16.74 0.04
N LYS A 57 0.87 -16.22 -0.54
CA LYS A 57 1.99 -15.61 0.17
C LYS A 57 1.79 -14.11 0.30
N ALA A 58 2.17 -13.53 1.43
CA ALA A 58 2.11 -12.09 1.60
C ALA A 58 3.04 -11.36 0.64
N GLN A 59 2.67 -10.11 0.33
CA GLN A 59 3.39 -9.26 -0.60
C GLN A 59 3.85 -8.01 0.15
N VAL A 60 5.13 -7.68 0.04
CA VAL A 60 5.72 -6.49 0.64
C VAL A 60 6.43 -5.72 -0.45
N ASP A 61 5.97 -4.50 -0.71
CA ASP A 61 6.61 -3.57 -1.65
C ASP A 61 6.70 -2.18 -1.04
N ILE A 62 7.85 -1.90 -0.45
CA ILE A 62 8.20 -0.61 0.15
C ILE A 62 9.27 0.13 -0.65
N SER A 63 9.46 -0.27 -1.91
CA SER A 63 10.46 0.33 -2.79
C SER A 63 10.13 1.78 -3.12
N PHE A 64 11.17 2.55 -3.47
CA PHE A 64 11.05 3.92 -3.96
C PHE A 64 11.56 3.94 -5.42
N PRO A 65 10.71 3.54 -6.40
CA PRO A 65 11.13 3.48 -7.80
C PRO A 65 11.32 4.88 -8.39
N GLU A 66 12.23 5.00 -9.37
CA GLU A 66 12.42 6.23 -10.13
C GLU A 66 11.20 6.57 -11.02
N ILE A 67 10.46 5.54 -11.45
CA ILE A 67 9.23 5.71 -12.25
C ILE A 67 8.13 6.29 -11.36
N GLN A 68 7.64 7.46 -11.74
CA GLN A 68 6.66 8.19 -10.98
C GLN A 68 5.30 7.48 -10.99
N LYS A 69 4.68 7.35 -9.82
CA LYS A 69 3.33 6.80 -9.65
C LYS A 69 2.24 7.58 -10.41
N PHE A 70 2.52 8.83 -10.78
CA PHE A 70 1.56 9.74 -11.41
C PHE A 70 1.06 9.22 -12.77
N ASP A 71 1.87 8.45 -13.50
CA ASP A 71 1.47 7.84 -14.78
C ASP A 71 0.39 6.75 -14.64
N ARG A 72 0.12 6.31 -13.41
CA ARG A 72 -0.82 5.21 -13.11
C ARG A 72 -1.95 5.64 -12.18
N LEU A 73 -2.06 6.94 -11.85
CA LEU A 73 -3.15 7.42 -11.02
C LEU A 73 -4.45 7.49 -11.85
N PRO A 74 -5.60 7.16 -11.25
CA PRO A 74 -6.89 7.32 -11.90
C PRO A 74 -7.17 8.81 -12.17
N GLU A 75 -8.08 9.08 -13.10
CA GLU A 75 -8.53 10.45 -13.35
C GLU A 75 -9.10 11.10 -12.07
N PRO A 76 -8.79 12.38 -11.82
CA PRO A 76 -9.31 13.10 -10.68
C PRO A 76 -10.85 13.10 -10.67
N ARG A 77 -11.45 12.87 -9.50
CA ARG A 77 -12.90 13.03 -9.30
C ARG A 77 -13.16 14.33 -8.55
N LEU A 78 -14.17 15.07 -9.00
CA LEU A 78 -14.65 16.29 -8.33
C LEU A 78 -15.73 15.92 -7.31
N GLU A 79 -15.40 16.01 -6.03
CA GLU A 79 -16.36 15.86 -4.93
C GLU A 79 -16.51 17.20 -4.20
N GLY A 80 -17.45 18.03 -4.64
CA GLY A 80 -17.73 19.33 -4.02
C GLY A 80 -16.75 20.46 -4.43
N PRO A 81 -16.76 21.60 -3.72
CA PRO A 81 -16.02 22.80 -4.12
C PRO A 81 -14.53 22.80 -3.74
N SER A 82 -14.03 21.73 -3.08
CA SER A 82 -12.67 21.65 -2.55
C SER A 82 -12.00 20.31 -2.89
N ALA A 83 -10.69 20.33 -3.20
CA ALA A 83 -9.91 19.13 -3.48
C ALA A 83 -8.49 19.24 -2.90
N TYR A 84 -7.87 18.09 -2.61
CA TYR A 84 -6.44 18.01 -2.26
C TYR A 84 -5.59 17.90 -3.53
N ILE A 85 -4.51 18.69 -3.59
CA ILE A 85 -3.55 18.65 -4.69
C ILE A 85 -2.15 18.44 -4.09
N SER A 86 -1.51 17.34 -4.49
CA SER A 86 -0.11 17.08 -4.16
C SER A 86 0.78 17.93 -5.06
N VAL A 87 1.34 19.01 -4.52
CA VAL A 87 2.26 19.91 -5.25
C VAL A 87 3.72 19.43 -5.18
N MET A 88 4.11 18.81 -4.07
CA MET A 88 5.45 18.27 -3.86
C MET A 88 5.42 16.96 -3.06
N GLU A 89 6.40 16.10 -3.29
CA GLU A 89 6.69 14.93 -2.46
C GLU A 89 8.16 14.94 -2.03
N GLY A 90 8.42 14.63 -0.76
CA GLY A 90 9.76 14.73 -0.18
C GLY A 90 10.07 16.10 0.42
N CYS A 91 11.24 16.22 1.04
CA CYS A 91 11.73 17.46 1.66
C CYS A 91 13.24 17.57 1.43
N SER A 92 13.70 18.69 0.88
CA SER A 92 15.13 18.99 0.68
C SER A 92 15.69 19.97 1.71
N LYS A 93 14.92 20.26 2.78
CA LYS A 93 15.34 21.14 3.86
C LYS A 93 16.10 20.31 4.90
N TYR A 94 17.36 20.70 5.11
CA TYR A 94 18.24 20.18 6.16
C TYR A 94 18.16 21.06 7.40
#